data_AF-A0A5S5AYC9-F1
#
_entry.id   AF-A0A5S5AYC9-F1
#
_cell.length_a   1.000
_cell.length_b   1.000
_cell.length_c   1.000
_cell.angle_alpha   90.00
_cell.angle_beta   90.00
_cell.angle_gamma   90.00
#
_symmetry.space_group_name_H-M   'P 1'
#
loop_
_entity.id
_entity.type
_entity.pdbx_description
1 polymer ?
#
loop_
_entity_poly.entity_id
_entity_poly.type
_entity_poly.pdbx_seq_one_letter_code
_entity_poly.pdbx_strand_id
1 'polypeptide(L)'
;MNWARIAVGTITSAFVGYGVFTIWPSALARWNWLGGWLAAGIIITTGWWVNHYVNALPNKNDGAWVDMALAVWLSSLLGGNVMLTVDNGLVRASYGLYHGISIGPAMMTIILEFIGATIAGYLLYQFRRSDV
;
A
#
# COMPACT_ATOMS: atom_id res chain seq x y z
N MET A 1 -18.12 17.44 -0.04
CA MET A 1 -17.13 16.46 -0.52
C MET A 1 -15.82 17.20 -0.76
N ASN A 2 -14.72 16.82 -0.09
CA ASN A 2 -13.45 17.54 -0.18
C ASN A 2 -12.51 16.79 -1.12
N TRP A 3 -12.43 17.25 -2.37
CA TRP A 3 -11.66 16.61 -3.43
C TRP A 3 -10.16 16.62 -3.19
N ALA A 4 -9.61 17.69 -2.62
CA ALA A 4 -8.19 17.76 -2.28
C ALA A 4 -7.83 16.68 -1.27
N ARG A 5 -8.67 16.51 -0.25
CA ARG A 5 -8.47 15.49 0.78
C ARG A 5 -8.57 14.07 0.23
N ILE A 6 -9.55 13.81 -0.63
CA ILE A 6 -9.68 12.53 -1.34
C ILE A 6 -8.42 12.25 -2.15
N ALA A 7 -7.95 13.22 -2.94
CA ALA A 7 -6.76 13.06 -3.77
C ALA A 7 -5.50 12.78 -2.93
N VAL A 8 -5.30 13.51 -1.83
CA VAL A 8 -4.17 13.26 -0.92
C VAL A 8 -4.27 11.86 -0.30
N GLY A 9 -5.46 11.46 0.14
CA GLY A 9 -5.69 10.12 0.71
C GLY A 9 -5.42 9.00 -0.30
N THR A 10 -5.93 9.11 -1.52
CA THR A 10 -5.73 8.09 -2.57
C THR A 10 -4.28 7.99 -3.02
N ILE A 11 -3.57 9.13 -3.17
CA ILE A 11 -2.13 9.17 -3.50
C ILE A 11 -1.32 8.53 -2.37
N THR A 12 -1.66 8.83 -1.12
CA THR A 12 -0.97 8.24 0.05
C THR A 12 -1.19 6.74 0.10
N SER A 13 -2.43 6.28 -0.09
CA SER A 13 -2.73 4.85 -0.18
C SER A 13 -1.95 4.18 -1.31
N ALA A 14 -1.91 4.80 -2.50
CA ALA A 14 -1.13 4.34 -3.65
C ALA A 14 0.37 4.17 -3.32
N PHE A 15 0.97 5.18 -2.70
CA PHE A 15 2.36 5.14 -2.26
C PHE A 15 2.61 4.03 -1.22
N VAL A 16 1.75 3.89 -0.22
CA VAL A 16 1.91 2.90 0.86
C VAL A 16 1.73 1.47 0.32
N GLY A 17 0.68 1.23 -0.46
CA GLY A 17 0.39 -0.09 -1.03
C GLY A 17 1.54 -0.59 -1.91
N TYR A 18 1.92 0.22 -2.91
CA TYR A 18 3.07 -0.10 -3.77
C TYR A 18 4.39 -0.15 -3.00
N GLY A 19 4.60 0.77 -2.05
CA GLY A 19 5.83 0.83 -1.26
C GLY A 19 6.08 -0.45 -0.47
N VAL A 20 5.05 -1.03 0.15
CA VAL A 20 5.17 -2.28 0.92
C VAL A 20 5.46 -3.49 0.02
N PHE A 21 4.90 -3.54 -1.19
CA PHE A 21 5.03 -4.67 -2.12
C PHE A 21 5.97 -4.46 -3.29
N THR A 22 6.75 -3.38 -3.31
CA THR A 22 7.80 -3.25 -4.32
C THR A 22 9.06 -2.65 -3.71
N ILE A 23 8.95 -1.50 -3.07
CA ILE A 23 10.11 -0.75 -2.56
C ILE A 23 10.74 -1.47 -1.35
N TRP A 24 9.91 -1.88 -0.38
CA TRP A 24 10.41 -2.48 0.86
C TRP A 24 11.18 -3.78 0.60
N PRO A 25 10.66 -4.78 -0.13
CA PRO A 25 11.41 -6.02 -0.31
C PRO A 25 12.65 -5.81 -1.18
N SER A 26 12.62 -4.87 -2.12
CA SER A 26 13.81 -4.47 -2.91
C SER A 26 14.91 -3.86 -2.03
N ALA A 27 14.55 -2.97 -1.10
CA ALA A 27 15.49 -2.37 -0.16
C ALA A 27 16.04 -3.41 0.81
N LEU A 28 15.19 -4.31 1.31
CA LEU A 28 15.58 -5.45 2.15
C LEU A 28 16.56 -6.38 1.41
N ALA A 29 16.31 -6.71 0.15
CA ALA A 29 17.18 -7.56 -0.64
C ALA A 29 18.55 -6.90 -0.91
N ARG A 30 18.60 -5.58 -1.09
CA ARG A 30 19.82 -4.85 -1.44
C ARG A 30 20.68 -4.45 -0.24
N TRP A 31 20.05 -4.08 0.87
CA TRP A 31 20.74 -3.54 2.05
C TRP A 31 20.42 -4.32 3.34
N ASN A 32 19.91 -5.55 3.19
CA ASN A 32 19.53 -6.43 4.30
C ASN A 32 18.58 -5.74 5.29
N TRP A 33 18.66 -6.14 6.55
CA TRP A 33 17.81 -5.63 7.64
C TRP A 33 17.79 -4.09 7.70
N LEU A 34 18.92 -3.41 7.47
CA LEU A 34 18.98 -1.94 7.45
C LEU A 34 18.11 -1.34 6.34
N GLY A 35 18.16 -1.91 5.13
CA GLY A 35 17.28 -1.51 4.03
C GLY A 35 15.81 -1.72 4.35
N GLY A 36 15.49 -2.83 5.02
CA GLY A 36 14.14 -3.11 5.51
C GLY A 36 13.64 -2.06 6.49
N TRP A 37 14.43 -1.70 7.51
CA TRP A 37 14.06 -0.68 8.49
C TRP A 37 13.95 0.72 7.88
N LEU A 38 14.87 1.10 6.99
CA LEU A 38 14.81 2.39 6.30
C LEU A 38 13.56 2.50 5.42
N ALA A 39 13.25 1.44 4.64
CA ALA A 39 12.05 1.42 3.81
C ALA A 39 10.79 1.48 4.67
N ALA A 40 10.71 0.69 5.75
CA ALA A 40 9.61 0.73 6.70
C ALA A 40 9.40 2.14 7.28
N GLY A 41 10.47 2.76 7.78
CA GLY A 41 10.43 4.11 8.35
C GLY A 41 9.97 5.16 7.34
N ILE A 42 10.45 5.11 6.10
CA ILE A 42 10.02 6.07 5.08
C ILE A 42 8.56 5.83 4.68
N ILE A 43 8.21 4.59 4.33
CA ILE A 43 6.88 4.28 3.77
C ILE A 43 5.80 4.43 4.84
N ILE A 44 5.96 3.77 5.98
CA ILE A 44 4.94 3.71 7.02
C ILE A 44 4.82 5.07 7.73
N THR A 45 5.94 5.72 8.09
CA THR A 45 5.85 7.00 8.81
C THR A 45 5.31 8.12 7.92
N THR A 46 5.66 8.15 6.62
CA THR A 46 5.08 9.12 5.69
C THR A 46 3.58 8.87 5.50
N GLY A 47 3.19 7.62 5.23
CA GLY A 47 1.78 7.26 5.08
C GLY A 47 0.96 7.59 6.34
N TRP A 48 1.52 7.27 7.50
CA TRP A 48 0.91 7.55 8.80
C TRP A 48 0.72 9.05 9.02
N TRP A 49 1.76 9.86 8.76
CA TRP A 49 1.68 11.30 8.94
C TRP A 49 0.60 11.93 8.06
N VAL A 50 0.55 11.56 6.77
CA VAL A 50 -0.47 12.12 5.87
C VAL A 50 -1.88 11.66 6.25
N ASN A 51 -2.05 10.39 6.64
CA ASN A 51 -3.37 9.86 6.96
C ASN A 51 -3.89 10.33 8.31
N HIS A 52 -3.06 10.34 9.36
CA HIS A 52 -3.48 10.67 10.72
C HIS A 52 -3.27 12.13 11.08
N TYR A 53 -2.08 12.68 10.81
CA TYR A 53 -1.76 14.05 11.24
C TYR A 53 -2.41 15.10 10.32
N VAL A 54 -2.32 14.89 9.01
CA VAL A 54 -3.02 15.73 8.01
C VAL A 54 -4.48 15.32 7.85
N ASN A 55 -4.87 14.20 8.47
CA ASN A 55 -6.22 13.66 8.44
C ASN A 55 -6.68 13.36 6.99
N ALA A 56 -5.80 13.04 6.04
CA ALA A 56 -6.19 12.86 4.63
C ALA A 56 -7.22 11.74 4.43
N LEU A 57 -7.12 10.68 5.24
CA LEU A 57 -8.13 9.65 5.39
C LEU A 57 -8.83 9.88 6.75
N PRO A 58 -10.09 10.38 6.74
CA PRO A 58 -10.84 10.64 7.96
C PRO A 58 -10.77 9.48 8.96
N ASN A 59 -10.44 9.79 10.21
CA ASN A 59 -10.46 8.83 11.31
C ASN A 59 -10.94 9.55 12.57
N LYS A 60 -11.64 8.81 13.44
CA LYS A 60 -12.05 9.33 14.76
C LYS A 60 -10.79 9.66 15.56
N ASN A 61 -10.88 10.69 16.40
CA ASN A 61 -9.89 10.92 17.43
C ASN A 61 -9.70 9.62 18.23
N ASP A 62 -8.44 9.22 18.42
CA ASP A 62 -8.05 7.96 19.08
C ASP A 62 -8.54 6.66 18.40
N GLY A 63 -8.98 6.74 17.13
CA GLY A 63 -9.44 5.59 16.34
C GLY A 63 -8.32 4.67 15.86
N ALA A 64 -8.64 3.37 15.67
CA ALA A 64 -7.68 2.35 15.29
C ALA A 64 -7.06 2.53 13.88
N TRP A 65 -5.89 1.91 13.69
CA TRP A 65 -4.87 2.05 12.64
C TRP A 65 -5.25 1.40 11.28
N VAL A 66 -6.55 1.32 10.98
CA VAL A 66 -7.09 0.48 9.88
C VAL A 66 -6.96 1.16 8.50
N ASP A 67 -6.56 2.43 8.46
CA ASP A 67 -6.56 3.26 7.25
C ASP A 67 -5.51 2.85 6.21
N MET A 68 -4.32 2.40 6.61
CA MET A 68 -3.32 1.95 5.62
C MET A 68 -3.41 0.46 5.31
N ALA A 69 -3.97 -0.34 6.21
CA ALA A 69 -4.05 -1.79 6.06
C ALA A 69 -4.88 -2.21 4.83
N LEU A 70 -5.99 -1.52 4.55
CA LEU A 70 -6.81 -1.80 3.38
C LEU A 70 -6.08 -1.48 2.07
N ALA A 71 -5.30 -0.39 2.05
CA ALA A 71 -4.49 -0.01 0.90
C ALA A 71 -3.42 -1.05 0.58
N VAL A 72 -2.71 -1.50 1.62
CA VAL A 72 -1.72 -2.60 1.51
C VAL A 72 -2.41 -3.87 1.02
N TRP A 73 -3.51 -4.29 1.65
CA TRP A 73 -4.22 -5.52 1.28
C TRP A 73 -4.71 -5.50 -0.17
N LEU A 74 -5.42 -4.44 -0.60
CA LEU A 74 -5.99 -4.39 -1.94
C LEU A 74 -4.92 -4.21 -3.02
N SER A 75 -3.82 -3.52 -2.71
CA SER A 75 -2.63 -3.47 -3.56
C SER A 75 -2.05 -4.87 -3.79
N SER A 76 -1.87 -5.64 -2.71
CA SER A 76 -1.38 -7.02 -2.78
C SER A 76 -2.29 -7.94 -3.58
N LEU A 77 -3.60 -7.82 -3.34
CA LEU A 77 -4.61 -8.67 -3.96
C LEU A 77 -4.65 -8.43 -5.47
N LEU A 78 -4.75 -7.18 -5.91
CA LEU A 78 -4.86 -6.86 -7.33
C LEU A 78 -3.52 -7.02 -8.06
N GLY A 79 -2.40 -6.70 -7.42
CA GLY A 79 -1.06 -6.94 -7.96
C GLY A 79 -0.73 -8.41 -8.19
N GLY A 80 -1.54 -9.34 -7.67
CA GLY A 80 -1.24 -10.77 -7.71
C GLY A 80 -0.08 -11.15 -6.78
N ASN A 81 0.29 -10.29 -5.83
CA ASN A 81 1.34 -10.60 -4.85
C ASN A 81 0.95 -11.69 -3.88
N VAL A 82 -0.33 -12.00 -3.78
CA VAL A 82 -0.87 -13.10 -2.98
C VAL A 82 -1.75 -13.93 -3.91
N MET A 83 -1.31 -15.16 -4.19
CA MET A 83 -2.10 -16.15 -4.91
C MET A 83 -2.49 -17.26 -3.94
N LEU A 84 -3.76 -17.64 -3.97
CA LEU A 84 -4.24 -18.86 -3.35
C LEU A 84 -3.81 -20.03 -4.23
N THR A 85 -2.94 -20.91 -3.73
CA THR A 85 -2.68 -22.19 -4.37
C THR A 85 -3.89 -23.12 -4.20
N VAL A 86 -3.93 -24.15 -5.04
CA VAL A 86 -5.03 -25.15 -5.06
C VAL A 86 -5.20 -25.86 -3.70
N ASP A 87 -4.16 -25.85 -2.86
CA ASP A 87 -4.14 -26.37 -1.49
C ASP A 87 -4.43 -25.31 -0.40
N ASN A 88 -4.95 -24.13 -0.76
CA ASN A 88 -5.23 -22.98 0.12
C ASN A 88 -3.99 -22.35 0.78
N GLY A 89 -2.79 -22.62 0.28
CA GLY A 89 -1.60 -21.87 0.66
C GLY A 89 -1.65 -20.44 0.11
N LEU A 90 -1.25 -19.46 0.92
CA LEU A 90 -0.95 -18.12 0.42
C LEU A 90 0.49 -18.11 -0.08
N VAL A 91 0.69 -18.10 -1.40
CA VAL A 91 2.02 -17.97 -2.00
C VAL A 91 2.20 -16.60 -2.67
N ARG A 92 3.43 -16.10 -2.61
CA ARG A 92 3.82 -14.85 -3.29
C ARG A 92 4.07 -15.12 -4.76
N ALA A 93 3.10 -14.86 -5.64
CA ALA A 93 3.25 -15.12 -7.07
C ALA A 93 4.30 -14.20 -7.73
N SER A 94 4.52 -13.01 -7.18
CA SER A 94 5.44 -12.00 -7.75
C SER A 94 6.92 -12.21 -7.36
N TYR A 95 7.36 -13.42 -7.02
CA TYR A 95 8.75 -13.68 -6.62
C TYR A 95 9.79 -13.06 -7.59
N GLY A 96 9.51 -13.03 -8.90
CA GLY A 96 10.36 -12.36 -9.90
C GLY A 96 10.45 -10.83 -9.77
N LEU A 97 9.39 -10.14 -9.34
CA LEU A 97 9.37 -8.68 -9.11
C LEU A 97 10.38 -8.28 -8.03
N TYR A 98 10.47 -9.10 -6.99
CA TYR A 98 11.31 -8.87 -5.81
C TYR A 98 12.78 -9.28 -5.98
N HIS A 99 13.10 -10.00 -7.05
CA HIS A 99 14.43 -10.56 -7.29
C HIS A 99 15.04 -10.14 -8.65
N GLY A 100 14.56 -9.03 -9.24
CA GLY A 100 15.24 -8.37 -10.35
C GLY A 100 14.70 -8.69 -11.75
N ILE A 101 13.42 -9.00 -11.90
CA ILE A 101 12.78 -8.97 -13.23
C ILE A 101 12.87 -7.55 -13.83
N SER A 102 12.93 -7.46 -15.16
CA SER A 102 12.84 -6.18 -15.84
C SER A 102 11.47 -5.52 -15.61
N ILE A 103 11.43 -4.18 -15.67
CA ILE A 103 10.20 -3.40 -15.42
C ILE A 103 9.05 -3.73 -16.40
N GLY A 104 9.38 -4.18 -17.62
CA GLY A 104 8.40 -4.50 -18.66
C GLY A 104 7.44 -5.64 -18.25
N PRO A 105 7.96 -6.85 -17.96
CA PRO A 105 7.15 -7.96 -17.44
C PRO A 105 6.41 -7.65 -16.13
N ALA A 106 6.99 -6.80 -15.29
CA ALA A 106 6.40 -6.36 -14.02
C ALA A 106 5.26 -5.34 -14.16
N MET A 107 5.14 -4.68 -15.32
CA MET A 107 4.32 -3.48 -15.49
C MET A 107 2.86 -3.70 -15.11
N MET A 108 2.29 -4.86 -15.47
CA MET A 108 0.90 -5.16 -15.15
C MET A 108 0.67 -5.27 -13.63
N THR A 109 1.57 -5.96 -12.93
CA THR A 109 1.53 -6.06 -11.46
C THR A 109 1.61 -4.67 -10.83
N ILE A 110 2.55 -3.84 -11.27
CA ILE A 110 2.73 -2.47 -10.75
C ILE A 110 1.45 -1.64 -10.96
N ILE A 111 0.86 -1.70 -12.16
CA ILE A 111 -0.38 -0.98 -12.46
C ILE A 111 -1.52 -1.46 -11.55
N LEU A 112 -1.68 -2.77 -11.38
CA LEU A 112 -2.75 -3.33 -10.55
C LEU A 112 -2.54 -3.05 -9.05
N GLU A 113 -1.29 -3.04 -8.57
CA GLU A 113 -0.94 -2.61 -7.21
C GLU A 113 -1.39 -1.17 -6.94
N PHE A 114 -1.08 -0.25 -7.86
CA PHE A 114 -1.48 1.14 -7.76
C PHE A 114 -2.99 1.31 -7.83
N ILE A 115 -3.66 0.58 -8.73
CA ILE A 115 -5.13 0.60 -8.84
C ILE A 115 -5.76 0.14 -7.52
N GLY A 116 -5.32 -1.00 -6.98
CA GLY A 116 -5.87 -1.55 -5.74
C GLY A 116 -5.68 -0.61 -4.55
N ALA A 117 -4.47 -0.07 -4.41
CA ALA A 117 -4.14 0.88 -3.37
C ALA A 117 -4.95 2.20 -3.50
N THR A 118 -5.13 2.71 -4.72
CA THR A 118 -5.91 3.93 -5.00
C THR A 118 -7.39 3.72 -4.67
N ILE A 119 -7.97 2.59 -5.08
CA ILE A 119 -9.37 2.23 -4.77
C ILE A 119 -9.58 2.16 -3.27
N ALA A 120 -8.65 1.54 -2.54
CA ALA A 120 -8.73 1.45 -1.08
C ALA A 120 -8.77 2.83 -0.42
N GLY A 121 -7.90 3.76 -0.85
CA GLY A 121 -7.90 5.13 -0.32
C GLY A 121 -9.22 5.86 -0.55
N TYR A 122 -9.82 5.66 -1.73
CA TYR A 122 -11.14 6.22 -2.03
C TYR A 122 -12.24 5.60 -1.16
N LEU A 123 -12.27 4.27 -1.04
CA LEU A 123 -13.25 3.55 -0.22
C LEU A 123 -13.16 3.96 1.26
N LEU A 124 -11.95 4.06 1.80
CA LEU A 124 -11.71 4.50 3.17
C LEU A 124 -12.24 5.90 3.42
N TYR A 125 -11.96 6.85 2.52
CA TYR A 125 -12.55 8.17 2.62
C TYR A 125 -14.09 8.08 2.65
N GLN A 126 -14.69 7.32 1.73
CA GLN A 126 -16.15 7.25 1.65
C GLN A 126 -16.79 6.64 2.91
N PHE A 127 -16.19 5.60 3.47
CA PHE A 127 -16.70 4.95 4.68
C PHE A 127 -16.47 5.77 5.94
N ARG A 128 -15.44 6.63 5.96
CA ARG A 128 -15.05 7.38 7.16
C ARG A 128 -15.27 8.86 7.09
N ARG A 129 -15.83 9.40 5.99
CA ARG A 129 -16.13 10.83 5.82
C ARG A 129 -17.04 11.45 6.89
N SER A 130 -17.68 10.65 7.74
CA SER A 130 -18.47 11.09 8.90
C SER A 130 -17.66 11.20 10.19
N ASP A 131 -16.40 10.76 10.20
CA ASP A 131 -15.51 10.79 11.36
C ASP A 131 -14.77 12.13 11.52
N VAL A 132 -15.17 13.13 10.74
CA VAL A 132 -14.60 14.49 10.69
C VAL A 132 -15.58 15.55 11.13
#